data_AF-A0A949MDD7-F1
#
_entry.id   AF-A0A949MDD7-F1
#
_cell.length_a   1.000
_cell.length_b   1.000
_cell.length_c   1.000
_cell.angle_alpha   90.00
_cell.angle_beta   90.00
_cell.angle_gamma   90.00
#
_symmetry.space_group_name_H-M   'P 1'
#
loop_
_entity.id
_entity.type
_entity.pdbx_description
1 polymer ?
#
loop_
_entity_poly.entity_id
_entity_poly.type
_entity_poly.pdbx_seq_one_letter_code
_entity_poly.pdbx_strand_id
1 'polypeptide(L)'
;MQLKVSVISDRPDEYVGKRGLVKSQIITCQDVDPSGYRLLVPFDYTLTDDEKAKYAGKLLDKHIVIGVLELVPFGGRLRARGAIITGPDGKNN
;
A
#
# COMPACT_ATOMS: atom_id res chain seq x y z
N MET A 1 1.64 -5.99 11.80
CA MET A 1 1.11 -4.73 12.39
C MET A 1 -0.07 -4.25 11.56
N GLN A 2 -1.01 -3.48 12.13
CA GLN A 2 -2.07 -2.83 11.35
C GLN A 2 -1.84 -1.32 11.35
N LEU A 3 -1.87 -0.70 10.18
CA LEU A 3 -1.65 0.74 10.01
C LEU A 3 -2.89 1.35 9.36
N LYS A 4 -3.43 2.39 10.02
CA LYS A 4 -4.38 3.28 9.36
C LYS A 4 -3.56 4.25 8.50
N VAL A 5 -3.82 4.27 7.21
CA VAL A 5 -3.03 5.06 6.25
C VAL A 5 -3.92 5.95 5.41
N SER A 6 -3.37 7.09 5.01
CA SER A 6 -3.89 7.88 3.90
C SER A 6 -3.16 7.47 2.62
N VAL A 7 -3.91 7.19 1.57
CA VAL A 7 -3.34 6.86 0.25
C VAL A 7 -3.12 8.14 -0.53
N ILE A 8 -1.85 8.46 -0.79
CA ILE A 8 -1.42 9.73 -1.41
C ILE A 8 -1.01 9.57 -2.88
N SER A 9 -0.92 8.34 -3.37
CA SER A 9 -0.64 8.03 -4.79
C SER A 9 -1.17 6.65 -5.12
N ASP A 10 -1.64 6.48 -6.35
CA ASP A 10 -2.06 5.20 -6.94
C ASP A 10 -1.53 5.18 -8.38
N ARG A 11 -0.58 4.28 -8.68
CA ARG A 11 0.14 4.28 -9.95
C ARG A 11 0.54 2.88 -10.41
N PRO A 12 0.68 2.66 -11.73
CA PRO A 12 1.38 1.49 -12.23
C PRO A 12 2.87 1.56 -11.86
N ASP A 13 3.48 0.42 -11.62
CA ASP A 13 4.91 0.24 -11.37
C ASP A 13 5.44 -0.87 -12.26
N GLU A 14 6.61 -0.64 -12.85
CA GLU A 14 7.25 -1.56 -13.78
C GLU A 14 8.75 -1.61 -13.53
N TYR A 15 9.29 -2.81 -13.35
CA TYR A 15 10.72 -3.02 -13.18
C TYR A 15 11.16 -4.37 -13.73
N VAL A 16 12.45 -4.49 -14.05
CA VAL A 16 13.03 -5.77 -14.51
C VAL A 16 13.51 -6.56 -13.29
N GLY A 17 12.82 -7.66 -13.00
CA GLY A 17 13.19 -8.61 -11.97
C GLY A 17 14.05 -9.76 -12.52
N LYS A 18 14.46 -10.67 -11.63
CA LYS A 18 15.27 -11.86 -11.99
C LYS A 18 14.61 -12.77 -13.04
N ARG A 19 13.28 -12.75 -13.14
CA ARG A 19 12.49 -13.58 -14.07
C ARG A 19 11.90 -12.78 -15.24
N GLY A 20 12.39 -11.57 -15.47
CA GLY A 20 11.91 -10.67 -16.52
C GLY A 20 11.08 -9.51 -15.98
N LEU A 21 10.27 -8.94 -16.87
CA LEU A 21 9.50 -7.74 -16.61
C LEU A 21 8.39 -7.99 -15.59
N VAL A 22 8.39 -7.21 -14.52
CA VAL A 22 7.34 -7.23 -13.49
C VAL A 22 6.51 -5.96 -13.64
N LYS A 23 5.19 -6.13 -13.75
CA LYS A 23 4.21 -5.04 -13.77
C LYS A 23 3.28 -5.19 -12.59
N SER A 24 3.05 -4.11 -11.85
CA SER A 24 2.18 -4.11 -10.68
C SER A 24 1.42 -2.81 -10.54
N GLN A 25 0.37 -2.81 -9.72
CA GLN A 25 -0.27 -1.59 -9.26
C GLN A 25 0.24 -1.31 -7.84
N ILE A 26 0.72 -0.09 -7.59
CA ILE A 26 1.21 0.31 -6.28
C ILE A 26 0.47 1.53 -5.78
N ILE A 27 0.24 1.56 -4.48
CA ILE A 27 -0.25 2.75 -3.77
C ILE A 27 0.85 3.25 -2.84
N THR A 28 1.00 4.57 -2.71
CA THR A 28 1.84 5.14 -1.66
C THR A 28 0.97 5.53 -0.47
N CYS A 29 1.37 5.06 0.70
CA CYS A 29 0.64 5.19 1.95
C CYS A 29 1.43 6.08 2.91
N GLN A 30 0.73 7.00 3.55
CA GLN A 30 1.23 7.75 4.70
C GLN A 30 0.52 7.23 5.96
N ASP A 31 1.28 6.80 6.94
CA ASP A 31 0.73 6.43 8.25
C ASP A 31 0.14 7.66 8.96
N VAL A 32 -1.11 7.52 9.41
CA VAL A 32 -1.90 8.57 10.06
C VAL A 32 -2.32 8.18 11.48
N ASP A 33 -1.63 7.24 12.12
CA ASP A 33 -1.89 6.87 13.52
C ASP A 33 -1.86 8.13 14.42
N PRO A 34 -2.96 8.43 15.15
CA PRO A 34 -3.04 9.61 16.01
C PRO A 34 -2.21 9.49 17.30
N SER A 35 -1.72 8.30 17.66
CA SER A 35 -0.94 8.05 18.88
C SER A 35 0.46 8.66 18.86
N GLY A 36 0.93 9.11 17.69
CA GLY A 36 2.25 9.70 17.51
C GLY A 36 3.37 8.72 17.18
N TYR A 37 3.11 7.41 17.20
CA TYR A 37 4.07 6.35 16.84
C TYR A 37 4.07 5.99 15.34
N ARG A 38 3.65 6.92 14.50
CA ARG A 38 3.53 6.70 13.06
C ARG A 38 4.88 6.47 12.37
N LEU A 39 4.87 5.78 11.24
CA LEU A 39 6.00 5.80 10.32
C LEU A 39 6.31 7.24 9.86
N LEU A 40 7.58 7.64 10.00
CA LEU A 40 8.04 8.99 9.68
C LEU A 40 8.02 9.30 8.18
N VAL A 41 8.10 8.27 7.35
CA VAL A 41 8.18 8.40 5.88
C VAL A 41 7.05 7.62 5.22
N PRO A 42 6.54 8.08 4.07
CA PRO A 42 5.57 7.31 3.31
C PRO A 42 6.23 6.06 2.70
N PHE A 43 5.44 5.00 2.57
CA PHE A 43 5.86 3.71 2.03
C PHE A 43 4.95 3.29 0.88
N ASP A 44 5.45 2.43 -0.01
CA ASP A 44 4.65 1.85 -1.08
C ASP A 44 3.99 0.54 -0.62
N TYR A 45 2.83 0.21 -1.16
CA TYR A 45 2.17 -1.08 -1.01
C TYR A 45 1.79 -1.60 -2.40
N THR A 46 2.17 -2.84 -2.69
CA THR A 46 1.84 -3.49 -3.96
C THR A 46 0.51 -4.22 -3.83
N LEU A 47 -0.47 -3.84 -4.63
CA LEU A 47 -1.75 -4.52 -4.68
C LEU A 47 -1.57 -5.93 -5.25
N THR A 48 -2.20 -6.92 -4.61
CA THR A 48 -2.38 -8.25 -5.23
C THR A 48 -3.33 -8.15 -6.42
N ASP A 49 -3.42 -9.19 -7.26
CA ASP A 49 -4.34 -9.18 -8.41
C ASP A 49 -5.81 -9.01 -7.98
N ASP A 50 -6.22 -9.65 -6.87
CA ASP A 50 -7.56 -9.52 -6.30
C ASP A 50 -7.82 -8.10 -5.77
N GLU A 51 -6.86 -7.54 -5.02
CA GLU A 51 -6.96 -6.18 -4.50
C GLU A 51 -6.97 -5.16 -5.64
N LYS A 52 -6.15 -5.37 -6.68
CA LYS A 52 -6.09 -4.53 -7.87
C LYS A 52 -7.45 -4.51 -8.58
N ALA A 53 -8.07 -5.66 -8.78
CA ALA A 53 -9.40 -5.73 -9.41
C ALA A 53 -10.46 -4.93 -8.62
N LYS A 54 -10.35 -4.93 -7.28
CA LYS A 54 -11.29 -4.23 -6.40
C LYS A 54 -11.00 -2.74 -6.28
N TYR A 55 -9.74 -2.36 -6.09
CA TYR A 55 -9.33 -1.07 -5.53
C TYR A 55 -8.48 -0.18 -6.43
N ALA A 56 -7.89 -0.71 -7.51
CA ALA A 56 -7.02 0.09 -8.36
C ALA A 56 -7.75 1.35 -8.90
N GLY A 57 -7.13 2.52 -8.71
CA GLY A 57 -7.67 3.82 -9.09
C GLY A 57 -8.77 4.37 -8.17
N LYS A 58 -9.10 3.69 -7.07
CA LYS A 58 -10.23 4.06 -6.18
C LYS A 58 -9.80 4.52 -4.79
N LEU A 59 -8.54 4.33 -4.43
CA LEU A 59 -8.05 4.57 -3.08
C LEU A 59 -7.45 5.95 -2.84
N LEU A 60 -7.15 6.71 -3.90
CA LEU A 60 -6.53 8.03 -3.79
C LEU A 60 -7.32 8.95 -2.85
N ASP A 61 -6.60 9.64 -1.97
CA ASP A 61 -7.11 10.55 -0.93
C ASP A 61 -8.07 9.88 0.08
N LYS A 62 -8.09 8.55 0.15
CA LYS A 62 -8.88 7.80 1.12
C LYS A 62 -8.03 7.28 2.27
N HIS A 63 -8.72 7.03 3.38
CA HIS A 63 -8.16 6.30 4.51
C HIS A 63 -8.53 4.83 4.42
N ILE A 64 -7.54 3.96 4.61
CA ILE A 64 -7.71 2.51 4.67
C ILE A 64 -6.92 1.94 5.83
N VAL A 65 -7.16 0.66 6.15
CA VAL A 65 -6.35 -0.09 7.11
C VAL A 65 -5.58 -1.18 6.37
N ILE A 66 -4.25 -1.15 6.48
CA ILE A 66 -3.37 -2.16 5.91
C ILE A 66 -2.79 -3.00 7.04
N GLY A 67 -2.94 -4.31 6.93
CA GLY A 67 -2.20 -5.29 7.72
C GLY A 67 -0.83 -5.48 7.10
N VAL A 68 0.20 -4.88 7.67
CA VAL A 68 1.59 -5.00 7.22
C VAL A 68 2.25 -6.19 7.91
N LEU A 69 2.69 -7.16 7.12
CA LEU A 69 3.50 -8.30 7.54
C LEU A 69 4.99 -7.93 7.57
N GLU A 70 5.46 -7.22 6.54
CA GLU A 70 6.86 -6.87 6.35
C GLU A 70 7.00 -5.50 5.65
N LEU A 71 8.04 -4.75 5.99
CA LEU A 71 8.48 -3.54 5.29
C LEU A 71 9.89 -3.77 4.76
N VAL A 72 10.05 -3.80 3.43
CA VAL A 72 11.35 -4.05 2.79
C VAL A 72 11.85 -2.82 2.03
N PRO A 73 13.15 -2.53 2.05
CA PRO A 73 13.72 -1.51 1.16
C PRO A 73 13.56 -1.91 -0.32
N PHE A 74 13.00 -1.00 -1.13
CA PHE A 74 12.82 -1.19 -2.56
C PHE A 74 12.83 0.15 -3.29
N GLY A 75 13.74 0.32 -4.26
CA GLY A 75 13.77 1.53 -5.10
C GLY A 75 13.93 2.85 -4.33
N GLY A 76 14.65 2.83 -3.20
CA GLY A 76 14.87 4.02 -2.36
C GLY A 76 13.74 4.35 -1.38
N ARG A 77 12.68 3.54 -1.31
CA ARG A 77 11.59 3.66 -0.33
C ARG A 77 11.34 2.33 0.36
N LEU A 78 10.54 2.36 1.43
CA LEU A 78 10.01 1.12 2.01
C LEU A 78 8.82 0.64 1.17
N ARG A 79 8.73 -0.67 0.97
CA ARG A 79 7.60 -1.35 0.34
C ARG A 79 7.01 -2.36 1.31
N ALA A 80 5.74 -2.20 1.62
CA ALA A 80 4.98 -3.08 2.48
C ALA A 80 4.51 -4.33 1.74
N ARG A 81 4.52 -5.46 2.46
CA ARG A 81 3.80 -6.68 2.12
C ARG A 81 2.74 -6.93 3.17
N GLY A 82 1.58 -7.41 2.75
CA GLY A 82 0.43 -7.49 3.64
C GLY A 82 -0.88 -7.75 2.94
N ALA A 83 -1.96 -7.25 3.56
CA ALA A 83 -3.30 -7.25 3.00
C ALA A 83 -4.03 -5.96 3.40
N ILE A 84 -4.90 -5.46 2.52
CA ILE A 84 -5.88 -4.43 2.86
C ILE A 84 -6.96 -5.08 3.73
N ILE A 85 -7.04 -4.67 5.00
CA ILE A 85 -7.99 -5.19 5.99
C ILE A 85 -9.33 -4.47 5.89
N THR A 86 -9.29 -3.15 5.71
CA THR A 86 -10.50 -2.32 5.64
C THR A 86 -10.36 -1.34 4.49
N GLY A 87 -11.32 -1.39 3.56
CA GLY A 87 -11.40 -0.47 2.43
C GLY A 87 -11.88 0.93 2.83
N PRO A 88 -12.00 1.86 1.87
CA PRO A 88 -12.34 3.26 2.12
C PRO A 88 -13.75 3.45 2.72
N ASP A 89 -14.65 2.50 2.51
CA ASP A 89 -16.01 2.51 3.05
C ASP A 89 -16.11 2.00 4.50
N GLY A 90 -14.98 1.66 5.14
CA GLY A 90 -14.95 1.13 6.50
C GLY A 90 -15.44 -0.32 6.63
N LYS A 91 -15.71 -1.01 5.51
CA LYS A 91 -16.10 -2.42 5.50
C LYS A 91 -14.85 -3.31 5.54
N ASN A 92 -14.90 -4.34 6.39
CA ASN A 92 -13.88 -5.38 6.43
C ASN A 92 -13.83 -6.13 5.10
N ASN A 93 -12.60 -6.39 4.64
CA ASN A 93 -12.30 -7.05 3.39
C ASN A 93 -12.30 -8.57 3.54
#